data_AF-A0A355DD06-F1
#
_entry.id   AF-A0A355DD06-F1
#
_cell.length_a   1.000
_cell.length_b   1.000
_cell.length_c   1.000
_cell.angle_alpha   90.00
_cell.angle_beta   90.00
_cell.angle_gamma   90.00
#
_symmetry.space_group_name_H-M   'P 1'
#
loop_
_entity.id
_entity.type
_entity.pdbx_description
1 polymer ?
#
loop_
_entity_poly.entity_id
_entity_poly.type
_entity_poly.pdbx_seq_one_letter_code
_entity_poly.pdbx_strand_id
1 'polypeptide(L)' 'GRLTNAAALIVGVLVAGSVGYTLLGLSAVDSLYQTIVTVSTVGFREIADGDPDNTWKLFTSVLILVGAGSMLYGAT' A
#
# COMPACT_ATOMS: atom_id res chain seq x y z
N GLY A 1 8.43 15.30 -16.59
CA GLY A 1 7.08 15.36 -17.20
C GLY A 1 6.06 14.97 -16.15
N ARG A 2 4.82 15.48 -16.24
CA ARG A 2 3.76 15.18 -15.25
C ARG A 2 3.57 13.68 -15.00
N LEU A 3 3.65 12.87 -16.07
CA LEU A 3 3.63 11.40 -16.03
C LEU A 3 4.78 10.79 -15.21
N THR A 4 6.00 11.34 -15.31
CA THR A 4 7.17 10.87 -14.55
C THR A 4 6.97 11.08 -13.05
N ASN A 5 6.38 12.23 -12.66
CA ASN A 5 6.13 12.53 -11.26
C ASN A 5 5.03 11.64 -10.68
N ALA A 6 3.96 11.38 -11.44
CA ALA A 6 2.90 10.46 -11.05
C ALA A 6 3.43 9.03 -10.87
N ALA A 7 4.21 8.53 -11.84
CA ALA A 7 4.83 7.21 -11.73
C ALA A 7 5.79 7.11 -10.53
N ALA A 8 6.59 8.15 -10.28
CA ALA A 8 7.49 8.19 -9.13
C ALA A 8 6.73 8.18 -7.79
N LEU A 9 5.60 8.88 -7.70
CA LEU A 9 4.74 8.87 -6.51
C LEU A 9 4.15 7.48 -6.26
N ILE A 10 3.62 6.82 -7.30
CA ILE A 10 3.06 5.47 -7.19
C ILE A 10 4.16 4.50 -6.75
N VAL A 11 5.34 4.54 -7.37
CA VAL A 11 6.47 3.69 -6.98
C VAL A 11 6.88 3.97 -5.52
N GLY A 12 6.91 5.24 -5.10
CA GLY A 12 7.19 5.62 -3.72
C GLY A 12 6.19 5.03 -2.73
N VAL A 13 4.89 5.10 -3.05
CA VAL A 13 3.82 4.49 -2.21
C VAL A 13 3.95 2.98 -2.17
N LEU A 14 4.23 2.33 -3.30
CA LEU A 14 4.40 0.88 -3.36
C LEU A 14 5.59 0.42 -2.49
N VAL A 15 6.72 1.12 -2.57
CA VAL A 15 7.90 0.80 -1.75
C VAL A 15 7.63 1.07 -0.27
N ALA A 16 7.07 2.23 0.08
CA ALA A 16 6.77 2.59 1.47
C ALA A 16 5.74 1.63 2.10
N GLY A 17 4.68 1.27 1.36
CA GLY A 17 3.69 0.30 1.77
C GLY A 17 4.29 -1.09 1.99
N SER A 18 5.10 -1.56 1.03
CA SER A 18 5.75 -2.87 1.12
C SER A 18 6.69 -2.95 2.32
N VAL A 19 7.55 -1.94 2.51
CA VAL A 19 8.44 -1.87 3.67
C VAL A 19 7.64 -1.86 4.97
N GLY A 20 6.58 -1.05 5.09
CA GLY A 20 5.76 -1.04 6.30
C GLY A 20 5.11 -2.39 6.60
N TYR A 21 4.59 -3.09 5.60
CA TYR A 21 4.04 -4.44 5.78
C TYR A 21 5.11 -5.48 6.13
N THR A 22 6.33 -5.40 5.57
CA THR A 22 7.42 -6.29 5.99
C THR A 22 7.81 -6.09 7.46
N LEU A 23 7.83 -4.84 7.93
CA LEU A 23 8.10 -4.51 9.34
C LEU A 23 6.99 -5.02 10.27
N LEU A 24 5.77 -5.17 9.75
CA LEU A 24 4.65 -5.75 10.46
C LEU A 24 4.62 -7.29 10.40
N GLY A 25 5.60 -7.92 9.75
CA GLY A 25 5.80 -9.38 9.78
C GLY A 25 5.42 -10.12 8.48
N LEU A 26 5.00 -9.42 7.42
CA LEU A 26 4.78 -10.08 6.12
C LEU A 26 6.09 -10.41 5.42
N SER A 27 6.06 -11.46 4.59
CA SER A 27 7.15 -11.71 3.65
C SER A 27 7.28 -10.56 2.63
N ALA A 28 8.44 -10.42 2.00
CA ALA A 28 8.67 -9.38 0.99
C ALA A 28 7.70 -9.47 -0.20
N VAL A 29 7.25 -10.68 -0.56
CA VAL A 29 6.30 -10.88 -1.66
C VAL A 29 4.89 -10.55 -1.21
N ASP A 30 4.50 -11.00 -0.02
CA ASP A 30 3.14 -10.78 0.50
C ASP A 30 2.90 -9.32 0.87
N SER A 31 3.93 -8.62 1.36
CA SER A 31 3.89 -7.19 1.63
C SER A 31 3.71 -6.35 0.38
N LEU A 32 4.41 -6.69 -0.71
CA LEU A 32 4.21 -6.05 -2.01
C LEU A 32 2.82 -6.32 -2.55
N TYR A 33 2.37 -7.58 -2.51
CA TYR A 33 1.05 -7.97 -2.96
C TYR A 33 -0.06 -7.26 -2.16
N GLN A 34 0.04 -7.23 -0.83
CA GLN A 34 -0.89 -6.53 0.05
C GLN A 34 -0.92 -5.03 -0.24
N THR A 35 0.24 -4.41 -0.48
CA THR A 35 0.33 -3.00 -0.85
C THR A 35 -0.39 -2.73 -2.17
N ILE A 36 -0.16 -3.55 -3.20
CA ILE A 36 -0.79 -3.41 -4.50
C ILE A 36 -2.31 -3.49 -4.37
N VAL A 37 -2.83 -4.54 -3.71
CA VAL A 37 -4.28 -4.77 -3.52
C VAL A 37 -4.95 -3.66 -2.70
N THR A 38 -4.22 -3.09 -1.74
CA THR A 38 -4.69 -1.98 -0.89
C THR A 38 -4.80 -0.69 -1.70
N VAL A 39 -3.73 -0.31 -2.40
CA VAL A 39 -3.70 0.93 -3.19
C VAL A 39 -4.62 0.83 -4.40
N SER A 40 -4.76 -0.37 -5.00
CA SER A 40 -5.69 -0.62 -6.10
C SER A 40 -7.16 -0.72 -5.68
N THR A 41 -7.47 -0.57 -4.39
CA THR A 41 -8.84 -0.65 -3.82
C THR A 41 -9.53 -2.01 -4.01
N VAL A 42 -8.78 -3.06 -4.34
CA VAL A 42 -9.34 -4.41 -4.47
C VAL A 42 -9.67 -4.99 -3.11
N GLY A 43 -8.77 -4.80 -2.12
CA GLY A 43 -9.01 -5.09 -0.70
C GLY A 43 -9.28 -6.58 -0.36
N PHE A 44 -8.24 -7.41 -0.36
CA PHE A 44 -8.33 -8.80 0.16
C PHE A 44 -8.00 -8.86 1.66
N ARG A 45 -8.78 -9.63 2.43
CA ARG A 45 -8.57 -9.85 3.87
C ARG A 45 -7.77 -11.11 4.21
N GLU A 46 -7.52 -11.97 3.22
CA GLU A 46 -6.99 -13.32 3.44
C GLU A 46 -5.48 -13.39 3.70
N ILE A 47 -4.72 -12.33 3.39
CA ILE A 47 -3.24 -12.34 3.45
C ILE A 47 -2.73 -12.02 4.87
N ALA A 48 -3.55 -11.44 5.73
CA ALA A 48 -3.18 -11.27 7.13
C ALA A 48 -3.34 -12.63 7.82
N ASP A 49 -2.24 -13.36 7.99
CA ASP A 49 -2.19 -14.55 8.82
C ASP A 49 -2.50 -14.17 10.29
N GLY A 50 -3.79 -14.17 10.65
CA GLY A 50 -4.29 -13.87 12.00
C GLY A 50 -5.24 -12.66 12.08
N ASP A 51 -5.75 -12.40 13.30
CA ASP A 51 -6.52 -11.19 13.57
C ASP A 51 -5.61 -9.95 13.45
N PRO A 52 -5.92 -8.99 12.56
CA PRO A 52 -5.06 -7.84 12.37
C PRO A 52 -5.00 -6.99 13.64
N ASP A 53 -3.78 -6.89 14.18
CA ASP A 53 -3.46 -6.04 15.33
C ASP A 53 -3.79 -4.57 15.05
N ASN A 54 -3.98 -3.77 16.10
CA ASN A 54 -4.38 -2.37 15.97
C ASN A 54 -3.37 -1.56 15.15
N THR A 55 -2.07 -1.88 15.28
CA THR A 55 -0.99 -1.26 14.48
C THR A 55 -1.17 -1.50 12.99
N TRP A 56 -1.54 -2.73 12.61
CA TRP A 56 -1.77 -3.10 11.21
C TRP A 56 -2.94 -2.33 10.59
N LYS A 57 -4.05 -2.24 11.32
CA LYS A 57 -5.26 -1.52 10.90
C LYS A 57 -4.96 -0.03 10.69
N LEU A 58 -4.23 0.58 11.61
CA LEU A 58 -3.83 1.99 11.51
C LEU A 58 -2.91 2.21 10.32
N PHE A 59 -1.87 1.38 10.17
CA PHE A 59 -0.96 1.47 9.03
C PHE A 59 -1.69 1.36 7.69
N THR A 60 -2.54 0.33 7.55
CA THR A 60 -3.32 0.10 6.32
C THR A 60 -4.24 1.28 6.04
N SER A 61 -4.88 1.85 7.06
CA SER A 61 -5.75 3.02 6.90
C SER A 61 -4.99 4.25 6.37
N VAL A 62 -3.80 4.52 6.91
CA VAL A 62 -2.93 5.61 6.42
C VAL A 62 -2.48 5.34 5.00
N LEU A 63 -2.08 4.10 4.69
CA LEU A 63 -1.65 3.70 3.35
C LEU A 63 -2.76 3.86 2.31
N ILE A 64 -4.02 3.55 2.65
CA ILE A 64 -5.17 3.78 1.78
C ILE A 64 -5.32 5.28 1.47
N LEU A 65 -5.29 6.14 2.49
CA LEU A 65 -5.47 7.58 2.32
C LEU A 65 -4.37 8.19 1.42
N VAL A 66 -3.12 7.81 1.65
CA VAL A 66 -1.97 8.28 0.87
C VAL A 66 -1.97 7.67 -0.54
N GLY A 67 -2.24 6.37 -0.64
CA GLY A 67 -2.22 5.60 -1.88
C GLY A 67 -3.31 6.03 -2.86
N ALA A 68 -4.56 6.17 -2.39
CA ALA A 68 -5.66 6.66 -3.21
C ALA A 68 -5.38 8.08 -3.74
N GLY A 69 -4.80 8.95 -2.90
CA GLY A 69 -4.38 10.30 -3.31
C GLY A 69 -3.32 10.29 -4.42
N SER A 70 -2.35 9.38 -4.34
CA SER A 70 -1.30 9.24 -5.37
C SER A 70 -1.84 8.76 -6.72
N MET A 71 -2.81 7.84 -6.72
CA MET A 71 -3.46 7.37 -7.95
C MET A 71 -4.32 8.47 -8.60
N LEU A 72 -5.06 9.24 -7.79
CA LEU A 72 -5.86 10.37 -8.29
C LEU A 72 -4.98 11.47 -8.91
N TYR A 73 -3.85 11.80 -8.28
CA TYR A 73 -2.90 12.78 -8.83
C TYR A 73 -2.32 12.34 -10.19
N GLY A 74 -2.10 11.04 -10.37
CA GLY A 74 -1.66 10.49 -11.65
C GLY A 74 -2.75 10.42 -12.73
N ALA A 75 -4.03 10.48 -12.32
CA ALA A 75 -5.18 10.45 -13.23
C ALA A 75 -5.56 11.84 -13.79
N THR A 76 -5.17 12.93 -13.11
CA THR A 76 -5.38 14.33 -13.54
C THR A 76 -4.20 14.93 -14.31
#